data_AF-A0AAU7B2P9-F1
#
_entry.id   AF-A0AAU7B2P9-F1
#
_cell.length_a   1.000
_cell.length_b   1.000
_cell.length_c   1.000
_cell.angle_alpha   90.00
_cell.angle_beta   90.00
_cell.angle_gamma   90.00
#
_symmetry.space_group_name_H-M   'P 1'
#
loop_
_entity.id
_entity.type
_entity.pdbx_description
1 polymer ?
#
loop_
_entity_poly.entity_id
_entity_poly.type
_entity_poly.pdbx_seq_one_letter_code
_entity_poly.pdbx_strand_id
1 'polypeptide(L)'
;MSRSRVVRLLLAASAATLAATGTAAVPATATAAGTPPLPVSYTPVPLLAGGFTPDTVAGANDFACKPSADHLNPVVLVHGLGATLGDNWATMAPLLKNNGFCVFGLTYGRQTGLDFVGGLKRMEDSSGELEVFVDKVLAATGAKKVDLLGHSEGTVMPRWYLAFRDGAAKVDKYVQLTPLWNGTNLAGIGDLLGVAKTLGAAPAVYSTFAGVGCGSCPQFARGSEYLDKVNAAGPAVPGVSYTTIATKYDELVIPYTSGFLTAPNVRNILLQDVCATDSSEHLGVAYSPVVAQLVLNALAPTRARPVPCTVVTALGTPNPPSVGLAPAADKDKDTGRSTGSAAGGAKERSCTRGRALTLSLAPYTRGGARVRSATATSGTRRVGRRTGRALSTIRVTGLKPGRRTIRLRLVTSRGTRTVTLARTVACARR
;
A
#
# COMPACT_ATOMS: atom_id res chain seq x y z
N MET A 1 -38.30 9.06 -48.11
CA MET A 1 -37.88 10.02 -49.16
C MET A 1 -38.11 11.42 -48.58
N SER A 2 -37.22 12.40 -48.52
CA SER A 2 -36.01 12.74 -49.26
C SER A 2 -35.15 13.68 -48.40
N ARG A 3 -33.82 13.55 -48.47
CA ARG A 3 -32.82 14.52 -48.01
C ARG A 3 -32.52 15.50 -49.16
N SER A 4 -32.44 16.80 -48.89
CA SER A 4 -31.63 17.81 -49.61
C SER A 4 -31.96 19.19 -49.00
N ARG A 5 -31.01 20.10 -48.74
CA ARG A 5 -30.21 20.81 -49.75
C ARG A 5 -28.91 21.39 -49.15
N VAL A 6 -27.87 21.32 -49.97
CA VAL A 6 -26.53 21.91 -49.85
C VAL A 6 -26.46 23.15 -50.74
N VAL A 7 -25.82 24.24 -50.30
CA VAL A 7 -25.31 25.37 -51.13
C VAL A 7 -24.08 25.93 -50.38
N ARG A 8 -22.81 25.70 -50.78
CA ARG A 8 -21.95 26.46 -51.75
C ARG A 8 -21.87 27.97 -51.38
N LEU A 9 -20.74 28.68 -51.29
CA LEU A 9 -19.53 28.73 -52.11
C LEU A 9 -18.40 29.53 -51.39
N LEU A 10 -17.16 29.39 -51.88
CA LEU A 10 -15.87 29.94 -51.42
C LEU A 10 -15.50 31.32 -52.03
N LEU A 11 -14.42 31.90 -51.46
CA LEU A 11 -13.38 32.82 -51.99
C LEU A 11 -13.44 34.33 -51.64
N ALA A 12 -12.44 34.79 -50.88
CA ALA A 12 -11.40 35.72 -51.36
C ALA A 12 -10.27 35.89 -50.32
N ALA A 13 -9.02 35.87 -50.79
CA ALA A 13 -7.80 36.15 -50.03
C ALA A 13 -7.09 37.39 -50.60
N SER A 14 -6.33 38.12 -49.75
CA SER A 14 -5.08 38.89 -49.97
C SER A 14 -5.07 40.19 -49.13
N ALA A 15 -4.25 40.29 -48.06
CA ALA A 15 -2.93 40.96 -47.98
C ALA A 15 -3.01 42.51 -47.94
N ALA A 16 -2.33 43.32 -47.12
CA ALA A 16 -1.29 43.18 -46.08
C ALA A 16 -1.20 44.54 -45.32
N THR A 17 -0.67 44.57 -44.08
CA THR A 17 0.27 45.64 -43.63
C THR A 17 0.90 45.33 -42.26
N LEU A 18 2.18 45.70 -42.17
CA LEU A 18 3.20 45.47 -41.14
C LEU A 18 2.94 46.21 -39.82
N ALA A 19 3.21 45.56 -38.68
CA ALA A 19 3.69 46.23 -37.48
C ALA A 19 4.66 45.31 -36.73
N ALA A 20 5.95 45.56 -36.90
CA ALA A 20 7.02 44.92 -36.15
C ALA A 20 7.03 45.45 -34.71
N THR A 21 6.79 44.57 -33.73
CA THR A 21 7.20 44.81 -32.34
C THR A 21 8.14 43.68 -31.95
N GLY A 22 9.43 44.04 -31.80
CA GLY A 22 10.44 43.13 -31.31
C GLY A 22 10.22 42.88 -29.82
N THR A 23 9.69 41.72 -29.46
CA THR A 23 9.78 41.18 -28.11
C THR A 23 11.03 40.31 -28.04
N ALA A 24 12.00 40.72 -27.23
CA ALA A 24 13.14 39.89 -26.89
C ALA A 24 12.61 38.63 -26.17
N ALA A 25 12.68 37.49 -26.85
CA ALA A 25 12.39 36.19 -26.28
C ALA A 25 13.48 35.86 -25.26
N VAL A 26 13.21 36.17 -23.98
CA VAL A 26 13.94 35.54 -22.88
C VAL A 26 13.53 34.07 -22.91
N PRO A 27 14.47 33.10 -23.06
CA PRO A 27 14.12 31.70 -22.95
C PRO A 27 13.67 31.45 -21.51
N ALA A 28 12.36 31.37 -21.31
CA ALA A 28 11.81 30.81 -20.09
C ALA A 28 12.19 29.33 -20.09
N THR A 29 13.25 29.00 -19.36
CA THR A 29 13.46 27.63 -18.88
C THR A 29 12.23 27.27 -18.06
N ALA A 30 11.26 26.63 -18.70
CA ALA A 30 10.16 25.97 -18.04
C ALA A 30 10.76 24.82 -17.22
N THR A 31 11.12 25.11 -15.98
CA THR A 31 11.21 24.06 -14.96
C THR A 31 9.87 23.36 -14.98
N ALA A 32 9.82 22.12 -15.46
CA ALA A 32 8.62 21.30 -15.42
C ALA A 32 8.15 21.25 -13.97
N ALA A 33 7.14 22.04 -13.64
CA ALA A 33 6.45 21.94 -12.37
C ALA A 33 5.80 20.55 -12.38
N GLY A 34 6.34 19.64 -11.58
CA GLY A 34 5.80 18.29 -11.47
C GLY A 34 4.31 18.35 -11.15
N THR A 35 3.53 17.46 -11.77
CA THR A 35 2.09 17.34 -11.49
C THR A 35 1.88 17.23 -9.98
N PRO A 36 0.99 18.03 -9.38
CA PRO A 36 0.72 17.95 -7.94
C PRO A 36 0.26 16.54 -7.57
N PRO A 37 0.60 16.05 -6.36
CA PRO A 37 0.21 14.71 -5.94
C PRO A 37 -1.31 14.59 -5.88
N LEU A 38 -1.82 13.40 -6.24
CA LEU A 38 -3.24 13.07 -6.15
C LEU A 38 -3.70 13.12 -4.68
N PRO A 39 -4.93 13.58 -4.40
CA PRO A 39 -5.48 13.50 -3.05
C PRO A 39 -5.62 12.03 -2.63
N VAL A 40 -5.26 11.73 -1.38
CA VAL A 40 -5.41 10.41 -0.78
C VAL A 40 -6.33 10.54 0.44
N SER A 41 -7.50 9.90 0.36
CA SER A 41 -8.42 9.79 1.49
C SER A 41 -8.16 8.50 2.26
N TYR A 42 -8.29 8.54 3.59
CA TYR A 42 -8.21 7.37 4.49
C TYR A 42 -9.54 7.20 5.23
N THR A 43 -10.63 7.28 4.48
CA THR A 43 -11.99 7.10 4.96
C THR A 43 -12.68 6.03 4.10
N PRO A 44 -13.57 5.22 4.68
CA PRO A 44 -14.31 4.20 3.93
C PRO A 44 -15.52 4.77 3.18
N VAL A 45 -15.62 6.09 2.99
CA VAL A 45 -16.73 6.72 2.26
C VAL A 45 -16.92 6.12 0.85
N PRO A 46 -15.86 5.85 0.05
CA PRO A 46 -16.01 5.23 -1.26
C PRO A 46 -16.64 3.83 -1.23
N LEU A 47 -16.40 3.06 -0.17
CA LEU A 47 -17.03 1.74 0.04
C LEU A 47 -18.54 1.87 0.24
N LEU A 48 -18.97 2.85 1.04
CA LEU A 48 -20.39 3.12 1.32
C LEU A 48 -21.12 3.72 0.10
N ALA A 49 -20.37 4.31 -0.83
CA ALA A 49 -20.86 4.84 -2.09
C ALA A 49 -20.92 3.78 -3.21
N GLY A 50 -20.52 2.53 -2.94
CA GLY A 50 -20.79 1.34 -3.76
C GLY A 50 -20.43 1.45 -5.24
N GLY A 51 -19.37 2.20 -5.58
CA GLY A 51 -18.79 2.18 -6.92
C GLY A 51 -19.57 2.95 -7.99
N PHE A 52 -19.97 4.21 -7.76
CA PHE A 52 -20.49 5.11 -8.82
C PHE A 52 -19.61 5.20 -10.08
N THR A 53 -18.33 4.85 -9.95
CA THR A 53 -17.39 4.76 -11.05
C THR A 53 -16.64 3.42 -10.98
N PRO A 54 -17.31 2.30 -11.30
CA PRO A 54 -16.81 0.96 -10.96
C PRO A 54 -15.45 0.68 -11.60
N ASP A 55 -15.20 1.21 -12.81
CA ASP A 55 -14.01 0.94 -13.60
C ASP A 55 -12.98 2.06 -13.58
N THR A 56 -13.14 3.08 -12.72
CA THR A 56 -12.20 4.21 -12.65
C THR A 56 -11.86 4.61 -11.22
N VAL A 57 -10.57 4.87 -11.01
CA VAL A 57 -10.03 5.40 -9.76
C VAL A 57 -8.82 6.28 -10.08
N ALA A 58 -8.64 7.38 -9.33
CA ALA A 58 -7.51 8.27 -9.53
C ALA A 58 -6.17 7.52 -9.35
N GLY A 59 -5.26 7.69 -10.30
CA GLY A 59 -3.91 7.14 -10.24
C GLY A 59 -3.74 5.73 -10.80
N ALA A 60 -4.80 5.05 -11.24
CA ALA A 60 -4.71 3.76 -11.91
C ALA A 60 -5.05 3.82 -13.42
N ASN A 61 -4.65 2.78 -14.15
CA ASN A 61 -5.01 2.52 -15.56
C ASN A 61 -4.47 3.56 -16.58
N ASP A 62 -3.36 4.21 -16.24
CA ASP A 62 -2.54 4.94 -17.20
C ASP A 62 -1.65 3.96 -17.99
N PHE A 63 -2.18 3.43 -19.11
CA PHE A 63 -1.47 2.48 -19.97
C PHE A 63 -0.27 3.07 -20.72
N ALA A 64 -0.05 4.39 -20.64
CA ALA A 64 1.18 5.01 -21.11
C ALA A 64 2.30 5.00 -20.05
N CYS A 65 1.99 4.67 -18.80
CA CYS A 65 2.95 4.64 -17.70
C CYS A 65 4.06 3.60 -17.96
N LYS A 66 5.31 4.01 -17.73
CA LYS A 66 6.49 3.14 -17.83
C LYS A 66 7.11 2.95 -16.44
N PRO A 67 7.27 1.70 -15.97
CA PRO A 67 7.93 1.40 -14.70
C PRO A 67 9.34 2.02 -14.64
N SER A 68 9.71 2.54 -13.47
CA SER A 68 11.01 3.19 -13.26
C SER A 68 12.05 2.19 -12.74
N ALA A 69 13.31 2.60 -12.68
CA ALA A 69 14.37 1.78 -12.09
C ALA A 69 14.19 1.53 -10.58
N ASP A 70 13.35 2.32 -9.91
CA ASP A 70 13.02 2.15 -8.49
C ASP A 70 11.79 1.24 -8.28
N HIS A 71 10.97 1.08 -9.32
CA HIS A 71 9.73 0.30 -9.33
C HIS A 71 9.62 -0.45 -10.66
N LEU A 72 10.35 -1.57 -10.79
CA LEU A 72 10.46 -2.32 -12.04
C LEU A 72 9.16 -2.99 -12.48
N ASN A 73 8.30 -3.36 -11.52
CA ASN A 73 7.04 -4.03 -11.78
C ASN A 73 5.87 -3.05 -11.61
N PRO A 74 4.93 -2.97 -12.56
CA PRO A 74 3.65 -2.32 -12.31
C PRO A 74 2.84 -3.09 -11.27
N VAL A 75 2.00 -2.38 -10.52
CA VAL A 75 1.13 -2.97 -9.50
C VAL A 75 -0.26 -3.20 -10.08
N VAL A 76 -0.78 -4.42 -9.99
CA VAL A 76 -2.15 -4.78 -10.36
C VAL A 76 -3.01 -4.94 -9.11
N LEU A 77 -4.09 -4.17 -9.05
CA LEU A 77 -5.04 -4.12 -7.96
C LEU A 77 -6.20 -5.09 -8.20
N VAL A 78 -6.52 -5.95 -7.23
CA VAL A 78 -7.50 -7.03 -7.36
C VAL A 78 -8.51 -6.96 -6.20
N HIS A 79 -9.68 -6.39 -6.46
CA HIS A 79 -10.70 -6.09 -5.43
C HIS A 79 -11.31 -7.34 -4.79
N GLY A 80 -12.11 -7.14 -3.72
CA GLY A 80 -12.85 -8.22 -3.04
C GLY A 80 -14.22 -8.54 -3.65
N LEU A 81 -14.92 -9.51 -3.05
CA LEU A 81 -16.29 -9.87 -3.42
C LEU A 81 -17.22 -8.66 -3.31
N GLY A 82 -18.00 -8.40 -4.34
CA GLY A 82 -18.99 -7.34 -4.36
C GLY A 82 -18.42 -5.92 -4.57
N ALA A 83 -17.10 -5.78 -4.60
CA ALA A 83 -16.41 -4.52 -4.78
C ALA A 83 -16.04 -4.28 -6.25
N THR A 84 -15.42 -3.14 -6.53
CA THR A 84 -14.99 -2.72 -7.87
C THR A 84 -13.59 -2.10 -7.84
N LEU A 85 -13.04 -1.73 -9.01
CA LEU A 85 -11.82 -0.94 -9.04
C LEU A 85 -12.00 0.41 -8.32
N GLY A 86 -13.14 1.07 -8.55
CA GLY A 86 -13.42 2.42 -8.08
C GLY A 86 -13.53 2.55 -6.56
N ASP A 87 -14.27 1.64 -5.92
CA ASP A 87 -14.52 1.72 -4.47
C ASP A 87 -13.35 1.19 -3.64
N ASN A 88 -12.85 -0.01 -3.92
CA ASN A 88 -11.90 -0.74 -3.08
C ASN A 88 -10.55 -0.04 -3.05
N TRP A 89 -10.20 0.65 -4.15
CA TRP A 89 -8.85 1.17 -4.35
C TRP A 89 -8.73 2.69 -4.29
N ALA A 90 -9.78 3.38 -3.85
CA ALA A 90 -9.81 4.84 -3.74
C ALA A 90 -8.69 5.43 -2.85
N THR A 91 -8.14 4.66 -1.90
CA THR A 91 -6.97 5.04 -1.10
C THR A 91 -5.67 4.59 -1.75
N MET A 92 -5.55 3.30 -2.06
CA MET A 92 -4.28 2.70 -2.44
C MET A 92 -3.82 3.13 -3.83
N ALA A 93 -4.73 3.28 -4.81
CA ALA A 93 -4.37 3.66 -6.17
C ALA A 93 -3.68 5.05 -6.25
N PRO A 94 -4.28 6.15 -5.73
CA PRO A 94 -3.61 7.45 -5.77
C PRO A 94 -2.36 7.48 -4.89
N LEU A 95 -2.35 6.75 -3.76
CA LEU A 95 -1.16 6.66 -2.91
C LEU A 95 0.02 5.99 -3.63
N LEU A 96 -0.22 4.86 -4.28
CA LEU A 96 0.82 4.13 -5.01
C LEU A 96 1.33 4.97 -6.19
N LYS A 97 0.44 5.62 -6.95
CA LYS A 97 0.84 6.55 -8.02
C LYS A 97 1.71 7.69 -7.48
N ASN A 98 1.31 8.31 -6.37
CA ASN A 98 2.09 9.37 -5.71
C ASN A 98 3.46 8.90 -5.21
N ASN A 99 3.66 7.58 -5.03
CA ASN A 99 4.93 6.99 -4.65
C ASN A 99 5.74 6.45 -5.84
N GLY A 100 5.30 6.71 -7.07
CA GLY A 100 6.04 6.42 -8.31
C GLY A 100 5.76 5.06 -8.93
N PHE A 101 4.74 4.33 -8.48
CA PHE A 101 4.32 3.08 -9.10
C PHE A 101 3.46 3.36 -10.35
N CYS A 102 3.63 2.54 -11.39
CA CYS A 102 2.58 2.37 -12.40
C CYS A 102 1.52 1.44 -11.83
N VAL A 103 0.28 1.92 -11.72
CA VAL A 103 -0.81 1.21 -11.05
C VAL A 103 -1.90 0.89 -12.05
N PHE A 104 -2.39 -0.34 -12.00
CA PHE A 104 -3.44 -0.86 -12.87
C PHE A 104 -4.45 -1.64 -12.04
N GLY A 105 -5.68 -1.74 -12.49
CA GLY A 105 -6.68 -2.57 -11.86
C GLY A 105 -7.86 -2.83 -12.78
N LEU A 106 -8.61 -3.86 -12.45
CA LEU A 106 -9.76 -4.34 -13.19
C LEU A 106 -10.96 -4.50 -12.25
N THR A 107 -12.17 -4.34 -12.78
CA THR A 107 -13.38 -4.86 -12.15
C THR A 107 -13.70 -6.20 -12.78
N TYR A 108 -13.39 -7.29 -12.08
CA TYR A 108 -13.56 -8.65 -12.61
C TYR A 108 -14.85 -9.27 -12.12
N GLY A 109 -15.25 -10.39 -12.73
CA GLY A 109 -16.28 -11.26 -12.17
C GLY A 109 -17.69 -10.65 -12.24
N ARG A 110 -17.91 -9.66 -13.11
CA ARG A 110 -19.19 -8.99 -13.30
C ARG A 110 -20.20 -9.91 -13.97
N GLN A 111 -21.45 -9.81 -13.55
CA GLN A 111 -22.59 -10.49 -14.18
C GLN A 111 -23.45 -9.49 -14.96
N THR A 112 -24.05 -9.96 -16.05
CA THR A 112 -24.97 -9.17 -16.86
C THR A 112 -26.09 -8.58 -15.99
N GLY A 113 -26.26 -7.27 -16.01
CA GLY A 113 -27.26 -6.56 -15.21
C GLY A 113 -26.81 -6.14 -13.80
N LEU A 114 -25.60 -6.53 -13.36
CA LEU A 114 -24.98 -6.12 -12.10
C LEU A 114 -23.64 -5.40 -12.35
N ASP A 115 -23.73 -4.37 -13.19
CA ASP A 115 -22.58 -3.64 -13.73
C ASP A 115 -21.86 -2.68 -12.74
N PHE A 116 -22.18 -2.75 -11.47
CA PHE A 116 -21.55 -1.96 -10.41
C PHE A 116 -20.99 -2.86 -9.30
N VAL A 117 -20.96 -4.17 -9.54
CA VAL A 117 -20.56 -5.19 -8.57
C VAL A 117 -19.63 -6.19 -9.26
N GLY A 118 -18.42 -6.37 -8.71
CA GLY A 118 -17.47 -7.37 -9.18
C GLY A 118 -17.41 -8.62 -8.30
N GLY A 119 -16.62 -9.61 -8.73
CA GLY A 119 -16.33 -10.81 -7.95
C GLY A 119 -17.46 -11.83 -7.86
N LEU A 120 -18.50 -11.74 -8.69
CA LEU A 120 -19.67 -12.62 -8.60
C LEU A 120 -19.54 -13.90 -9.43
N LYS A 121 -18.76 -13.89 -10.51
CA LYS A 121 -18.48 -15.11 -11.30
C LYS A 121 -17.64 -16.08 -10.49
N ARG A 122 -17.64 -17.35 -10.93
CA ARG A 122 -16.69 -18.34 -10.42
C ARG A 122 -15.26 -17.81 -10.50
N MET A 123 -14.45 -18.08 -9.49
CA MET A 123 -13.09 -17.60 -9.40
C MET A 123 -12.18 -18.17 -10.50
N GLU A 124 -12.48 -19.35 -11.06
CA GLU A 124 -11.79 -19.89 -12.24
C GLU A 124 -12.00 -19.01 -13.48
N ASP A 125 -13.22 -18.52 -13.69
CA ASP A 125 -13.55 -17.63 -14.82
C ASP A 125 -12.91 -16.25 -14.61
N SER A 126 -13.04 -15.72 -13.40
CA SER A 126 -12.44 -14.44 -13.02
C SER A 126 -10.91 -14.44 -13.10
N SER A 127 -10.28 -15.59 -12.85
CA SER A 127 -8.83 -15.75 -13.03
C SER A 127 -8.41 -15.64 -14.50
N GLY A 128 -9.29 -15.98 -15.45
CA GLY A 128 -9.06 -15.75 -16.88
C GLY A 128 -9.15 -14.26 -17.24
N GLU A 129 -10.08 -13.53 -16.62
CA GLU A 129 -10.14 -12.07 -16.77
C GLU A 129 -8.86 -11.40 -16.23
N LEU A 130 -8.35 -11.86 -15.08
CA LEU A 130 -7.07 -11.40 -14.53
C LEU A 130 -5.89 -11.72 -15.44
N GLU A 131 -5.82 -12.92 -16.01
CA GLU A 131 -4.76 -13.32 -16.95
C GLU A 131 -4.67 -12.35 -18.13
N VAL A 132 -5.80 -12.12 -18.81
CA VAL A 132 -5.89 -11.20 -19.95
C VAL A 132 -5.48 -9.78 -19.54
N PHE A 133 -5.92 -9.35 -18.36
CA PHE A 133 -5.58 -8.02 -17.86
C PHE A 133 -4.08 -7.87 -17.55
N VAL A 134 -3.47 -8.85 -16.89
CA VAL A 134 -2.03 -8.85 -16.59
C VAL A 134 -1.23 -8.84 -17.89
N ASP A 135 -1.60 -9.66 -18.88
CA ASP A 135 -0.91 -9.68 -20.17
C ASP A 135 -1.00 -8.34 -20.91
N LYS A 136 -2.16 -7.68 -20.86
CA LYS A 136 -2.34 -6.31 -21.37
C LYS A 136 -1.43 -5.31 -20.65
N VAL A 137 -1.32 -5.39 -19.32
CA VAL A 137 -0.45 -4.52 -18.53
C VAL A 137 1.03 -4.74 -18.88
N LEU A 138 1.47 -6.00 -18.96
CA LEU A 138 2.84 -6.33 -19.33
C LEU A 138 3.17 -5.85 -20.74
N ALA A 139 2.28 -6.07 -21.71
CA ALA A 139 2.45 -5.60 -23.09
C ALA A 139 2.53 -4.07 -23.17
N ALA A 140 1.66 -3.35 -22.45
CA ALA A 140 1.63 -1.89 -22.48
C ALA A 140 2.84 -1.26 -21.78
N THR A 141 3.29 -1.84 -20.67
CA THR A 141 4.38 -1.28 -19.86
C THR A 141 5.77 -1.71 -20.34
N GLY A 142 5.88 -2.89 -20.96
CA GLY A 142 7.15 -3.54 -21.28
C GLY A 142 7.80 -4.25 -20.09
N ALA A 143 7.11 -4.33 -18.94
CA ALA A 143 7.59 -5.07 -17.77
C ALA A 143 7.56 -6.58 -18.04
N LYS A 144 8.41 -7.33 -17.33
CA LYS A 144 8.42 -8.81 -17.38
C LYS A 144 7.47 -9.45 -16.37
N LYS A 145 7.22 -8.76 -15.27
CA LYS A 145 6.38 -9.21 -14.16
C LYS A 145 5.55 -8.05 -13.61
N VAL A 146 4.47 -8.39 -12.92
CA VAL A 146 3.66 -7.47 -12.12
C VAL A 146 3.80 -7.79 -10.63
N ASP A 147 3.51 -6.82 -9.77
CA ASP A 147 3.22 -7.04 -8.35
C ASP A 147 1.69 -7.01 -8.17
N LEU A 148 1.12 -7.95 -7.42
CA LEU A 148 -0.31 -7.98 -7.10
C LEU A 148 -0.58 -7.37 -5.73
N LEU A 149 -1.65 -6.58 -5.63
CA LEU A 149 -2.28 -6.17 -4.37
C LEU A 149 -3.72 -6.65 -4.36
N GLY A 150 -4.00 -7.68 -3.56
CA GLY A 150 -5.31 -8.29 -3.42
C GLY A 150 -5.98 -7.94 -2.10
N HIS A 151 -7.31 -7.83 -2.10
CA HIS A 151 -8.13 -7.63 -0.91
C HIS A 151 -9.26 -8.67 -0.86
N SER A 152 -9.50 -9.31 0.29
CA SER A 152 -10.58 -10.28 0.46
C SER A 152 -10.55 -11.38 -0.63
N GLU A 153 -11.61 -11.57 -1.43
CA GLU A 153 -11.63 -12.46 -2.60
C GLU A 153 -10.42 -12.29 -3.52
N GLY A 154 -9.95 -11.06 -3.73
CA GLY A 154 -8.79 -10.75 -4.53
C GLY A 154 -7.47 -11.30 -3.95
N THR A 155 -7.49 -11.95 -2.79
CA THR A 155 -6.40 -12.76 -2.21
C THR A 155 -6.49 -14.26 -2.56
N VAL A 156 -7.66 -14.70 -3.05
CA VAL A 156 -7.97 -16.11 -3.34
C VAL A 156 -8.09 -16.35 -4.83
N MET A 157 -8.87 -15.54 -5.55
CA MET A 157 -9.08 -15.71 -6.99
C MET A 157 -7.75 -15.79 -7.77
N PRO A 158 -6.74 -14.91 -7.51
CA PRO A 158 -5.47 -14.99 -8.21
C PRO A 158 -4.67 -16.26 -7.95
N ARG A 159 -4.99 -17.06 -6.93
CA ARG A 159 -4.32 -18.34 -6.68
C ARG A 159 -4.54 -19.31 -7.84
N TRP A 160 -5.73 -19.31 -8.44
CA TRP A 160 -5.98 -20.10 -9.65
C TRP A 160 -5.15 -19.61 -10.83
N TYR A 161 -5.04 -18.28 -10.99
CA TYR A 161 -4.18 -17.69 -12.02
C TYR A 161 -2.71 -18.10 -11.85
N LEU A 162 -2.20 -18.02 -10.63
CA LEU A 162 -0.82 -18.40 -10.31
C LEU A 162 -0.56 -19.90 -10.51
N ALA A 163 -1.50 -20.77 -10.11
CA ALA A 163 -1.33 -22.22 -10.13
C ALA A 163 -1.63 -22.87 -11.48
N PHE A 164 -2.57 -22.33 -12.25
CA PHE A 164 -3.16 -23.02 -13.41
C PHE A 164 -3.26 -22.18 -14.69
N ARG A 165 -2.78 -20.93 -14.70
CA ARG A 165 -2.80 -20.03 -15.87
C ARG A 165 -1.46 -19.30 -16.09
N ASP A 166 -0.35 -20.00 -15.85
CA ASP A 166 1.01 -19.49 -16.01
C ASP A 166 1.35 -18.19 -15.26
N GLY A 167 0.52 -17.78 -14.29
CA GLY A 167 0.68 -16.54 -13.56
C GLY A 167 1.95 -16.50 -12.72
N ALA A 168 2.46 -17.66 -12.29
CA ALA A 168 3.70 -17.78 -11.53
C ALA A 168 4.90 -17.12 -12.22
N ALA A 169 4.99 -17.22 -13.55
CA ALA A 169 6.08 -16.62 -14.32
C ALA A 169 5.94 -15.09 -14.45
N LYS A 170 4.71 -14.57 -14.31
CA LYS A 170 4.32 -13.19 -14.59
C LYS A 170 4.16 -12.34 -13.32
N VAL A 171 4.25 -12.94 -12.13
CA VAL A 171 4.11 -12.25 -10.84
C VAL A 171 5.41 -12.33 -10.04
N ASP A 172 5.80 -11.23 -9.41
CA ASP A 172 6.97 -11.17 -8.50
C ASP A 172 6.53 -11.13 -7.04
N LYS A 173 5.67 -10.18 -6.68
CA LYS A 173 5.14 -10.04 -5.32
C LYS A 173 3.62 -10.14 -5.30
N TYR A 174 3.08 -10.65 -4.21
CA TYR A 174 1.66 -10.67 -3.94
C TYR A 174 1.39 -10.22 -2.50
N VAL A 175 0.93 -8.98 -2.37
CA VAL A 175 0.52 -8.37 -1.10
C VAL A 175 -0.98 -8.58 -0.94
N GLN A 176 -1.39 -9.04 0.24
CA GLN A 176 -2.74 -9.54 0.47
C GLN A 176 -3.32 -8.91 1.74
N LEU A 177 -4.45 -8.23 1.57
CA LEU A 177 -5.22 -7.61 2.64
C LEU A 177 -6.35 -8.55 3.04
N THR A 178 -6.44 -8.86 4.34
CA THR A 178 -7.47 -9.74 4.92
C THR A 178 -7.66 -11.06 4.14
N PRO A 179 -6.58 -11.85 3.95
CA PRO A 179 -6.65 -13.04 3.13
C PRO A 179 -7.40 -14.20 3.80
N LEU A 180 -7.83 -15.16 2.99
CA LEU A 180 -8.61 -16.33 3.41
C LEU A 180 -8.15 -17.62 2.70
N TRP A 181 -6.89 -18.00 2.91
CA TRP A 181 -6.25 -19.15 2.23
C TRP A 181 -6.91 -20.49 2.53
N ASN A 182 -7.33 -20.71 3.77
CA ASN A 182 -8.07 -21.90 4.18
C ASN A 182 -9.60 -21.69 4.11
N GLY A 183 -10.04 -20.62 3.45
CA GLY A 183 -11.45 -20.24 3.36
C GLY A 183 -11.98 -19.56 4.61
N THR A 184 -13.29 -19.35 4.67
CA THR A 184 -13.98 -18.83 5.85
C THR A 184 -15.02 -19.83 6.34
N ASN A 185 -15.33 -19.75 7.64
CA ASN A 185 -16.42 -20.48 8.27
C ASN A 185 -17.47 -19.52 8.86
N LEU A 186 -17.83 -18.48 8.10
CA LEU A 186 -18.88 -17.56 8.49
C LEU A 186 -20.19 -18.31 8.74
N ALA A 187 -20.79 -18.08 9.92
CA ALA A 187 -22.02 -18.73 10.35
C ALA A 187 -22.03 -20.28 10.28
N GLY A 188 -20.86 -20.93 10.34
CA GLY A 188 -20.75 -22.40 10.29
C GLY A 188 -20.94 -23.02 8.89
N ILE A 189 -20.96 -22.21 7.82
CA ILE A 189 -21.20 -22.69 6.45
C ILE A 189 -20.11 -23.68 5.99
N GLY A 190 -18.85 -23.49 6.39
CA GLY A 190 -17.77 -24.41 6.08
C GLY A 190 -17.94 -25.78 6.75
N ASP A 191 -18.38 -25.79 8.01
CA ASP A 191 -18.66 -27.04 8.73
C ASP A 191 -19.83 -27.79 8.10
N LEU A 192 -20.90 -27.07 7.74
CA LEU A 192 -22.06 -27.64 7.04
C LEU A 192 -21.65 -28.25 5.69
N LEU A 193 -20.79 -27.58 4.92
CA LEU A 193 -20.26 -28.10 3.66
C LEU A 193 -19.39 -29.34 3.87
N GLY A 194 -18.56 -29.38 4.91
CA GLY A 194 -17.77 -30.57 5.25
C GLY A 194 -18.65 -31.79 5.53
N VAL A 195 -19.74 -31.60 6.28
CA VAL A 195 -20.74 -32.66 6.53
C VAL A 195 -21.44 -33.06 5.24
N ALA A 196 -21.92 -32.08 4.45
CA ALA A 196 -22.62 -32.35 3.19
C ALA A 196 -21.73 -33.11 2.18
N LYS A 197 -20.43 -32.83 2.13
CA LYS A 197 -19.46 -33.56 1.28
C LYS A 197 -19.36 -35.02 1.68
N THR A 198 -19.30 -35.31 2.99
CA THR A 198 -19.26 -36.67 3.52
C THR A 198 -20.52 -37.45 3.17
N LEU A 199 -21.66 -36.76 3.09
CA LEU A 199 -22.97 -37.34 2.76
C LEU A 199 -23.29 -37.32 1.25
N GLY A 200 -22.38 -36.85 0.39
CA GLY A 200 -22.63 -36.70 -1.05
C GLY A 200 -23.66 -35.60 -1.41
N ALA A 201 -24.05 -34.77 -0.45
CA ALA A 201 -25.08 -33.73 -0.57
C ALA A 201 -24.53 -32.33 -0.87
N ALA A 202 -23.21 -32.19 -1.05
CA ALA A 202 -22.58 -30.90 -1.36
C ALA A 202 -23.22 -30.15 -2.54
N PRO A 203 -23.62 -30.80 -3.67
CA PRO A 203 -24.26 -30.11 -4.79
C PRO A 203 -25.52 -29.31 -4.42
N ALA A 204 -26.29 -29.77 -3.41
CA ALA A 204 -27.51 -29.08 -2.94
C ALA A 204 -27.20 -27.80 -2.14
N VAL A 205 -26.07 -27.76 -1.43
CA VAL A 205 -25.61 -26.55 -0.74
C VAL A 205 -25.08 -25.54 -1.74
N TYR A 206 -24.31 -26.00 -2.74
CA TYR A 206 -23.82 -25.16 -3.83
C TYR A 206 -24.94 -24.53 -4.67
N SER A 207 -26.01 -25.28 -4.97
CA SER A 207 -27.14 -24.79 -5.78
C SER A 207 -27.93 -23.65 -5.11
N THR A 208 -27.93 -23.60 -3.78
CA THR A 208 -28.57 -22.52 -3.01
C THR A 208 -27.84 -21.18 -3.20
N PHE A 209 -26.50 -21.20 -3.26
CA PHE A 209 -25.70 -20.00 -3.57
C PHE A 209 -25.72 -19.63 -5.05
N ALA A 210 -25.74 -20.63 -5.94
CA ALA A 210 -25.92 -20.39 -7.38
C ALA A 210 -27.28 -19.73 -7.69
N GLY A 211 -28.32 -20.07 -6.91
CA GLY A 211 -29.66 -19.47 -7.01
C GLY A 211 -29.73 -17.98 -6.70
N VAL A 212 -28.74 -17.40 -6.00
CA VAL A 212 -28.63 -15.95 -5.75
C VAL A 212 -27.67 -15.24 -6.70
N GLY A 213 -27.21 -15.92 -7.76
CA GLY A 213 -26.32 -15.35 -8.76
C GLY A 213 -24.85 -15.23 -8.34
N CYS A 214 -24.43 -15.73 -7.18
CA CYS A 214 -23.04 -15.62 -6.75
C CYS A 214 -22.27 -16.94 -6.96
N GLY A 215 -21.55 -17.04 -8.07
CA GLY A 215 -20.72 -18.20 -8.43
C GLY A 215 -19.45 -18.35 -7.59
N SER A 216 -18.86 -17.25 -7.13
CA SER A 216 -17.69 -17.25 -6.23
C SER A 216 -18.04 -17.57 -4.78
N CYS A 217 -19.23 -17.18 -4.30
CA CYS A 217 -19.62 -17.27 -2.90
C CYS A 217 -19.37 -18.65 -2.26
N PRO A 218 -19.79 -19.77 -2.87
CA PRO A 218 -19.61 -21.05 -2.22
C PRO A 218 -18.16 -21.56 -2.32
N GLN A 219 -17.30 -20.90 -3.09
CA GLN A 219 -15.89 -21.22 -3.24
C GLN A 219 -15.04 -20.65 -2.08
N PHE A 220 -15.52 -19.66 -1.33
CA PHE A 220 -14.84 -19.17 -0.12
C PHE A 220 -14.96 -20.10 1.08
N ALA A 221 -15.99 -20.95 1.08
CA ALA A 221 -16.25 -21.78 2.23
C ALA A 221 -15.11 -22.76 2.46
N ARG A 222 -14.70 -22.89 3.72
CA ARG A 222 -13.68 -23.87 4.11
C ARG A 222 -14.03 -25.27 3.57
N GLY A 223 -13.07 -25.92 2.92
CA GLY A 223 -13.26 -27.23 2.31
C GLY A 223 -14.01 -27.22 0.98
N SER A 224 -14.20 -26.05 0.35
CA SER A 224 -14.72 -25.96 -1.00
C SER A 224 -13.81 -26.67 -2.00
N GLU A 225 -14.39 -27.20 -3.07
CA GLU A 225 -13.60 -27.87 -4.13
C GLU A 225 -12.56 -26.93 -4.76
N TYR A 226 -12.90 -25.63 -4.89
CA TYR A 226 -11.97 -24.62 -5.37
C TYR A 226 -10.75 -24.51 -4.45
N LEU A 227 -10.97 -24.32 -3.15
CA LEU A 227 -9.87 -24.17 -2.17
C LEU A 227 -9.05 -25.45 -2.06
N ASP A 228 -9.68 -26.62 -2.07
CA ASP A 228 -8.98 -27.91 -2.09
C ASP A 228 -8.01 -27.99 -3.29
N LYS A 229 -8.47 -27.61 -4.49
CA LYS A 229 -7.64 -27.59 -5.70
C LYS A 229 -6.49 -26.61 -5.63
N VAL A 230 -6.73 -25.35 -5.26
CA VAL A 230 -5.64 -24.33 -5.17
C VAL A 230 -4.71 -24.57 -3.97
N ASN A 231 -5.16 -25.26 -2.92
CA ASN A 231 -4.30 -25.69 -1.80
C ASN A 231 -3.42 -26.88 -2.21
N ALA A 232 -3.95 -27.83 -3.00
CA ALA A 232 -3.20 -28.98 -3.51
C ALA A 232 -2.04 -28.56 -4.44
N ALA A 233 -2.17 -27.44 -5.16
CA ALA A 233 -1.08 -26.86 -5.95
C ALA A 233 0.05 -26.22 -5.09
N GLY A 234 -0.16 -26.09 -3.78
CA GLY A 234 0.80 -25.55 -2.82
C GLY A 234 0.34 -24.21 -2.21
N PRO A 235 0.66 -23.95 -0.93
CA PRO A 235 0.25 -22.74 -0.22
C PRO A 235 0.96 -21.47 -0.69
N ALA A 236 2.08 -21.60 -1.41
CA ALA A 236 2.79 -20.48 -2.01
C ALA A 236 3.51 -20.98 -3.26
N VAL A 237 3.19 -20.41 -4.42
CA VAL A 237 3.80 -20.83 -5.69
C VAL A 237 5.26 -20.38 -5.70
N PRO A 238 6.23 -21.25 -6.06
CA PRO A 238 7.64 -20.88 -6.14
C PRO A 238 7.88 -19.67 -7.05
N GLY A 239 8.81 -18.80 -6.66
CA GLY A 239 9.16 -17.61 -7.45
C GLY A 239 8.28 -16.38 -7.23
N VAL A 240 7.23 -16.48 -6.40
CA VAL A 240 6.41 -15.36 -5.94
C VAL A 240 6.67 -15.09 -4.45
N SER A 241 6.85 -13.82 -4.06
CA SER A 241 6.96 -13.42 -2.66
C SER A 241 5.62 -12.95 -2.12
N TYR A 242 5.19 -13.47 -0.98
CA TYR A 242 3.87 -13.18 -0.41
C TYR A 242 3.99 -12.33 0.86
N THR A 243 3.14 -11.33 1.01
CA THR A 243 2.93 -10.62 2.28
C THR A 243 1.44 -10.63 2.62
N THR A 244 1.08 -11.23 3.74
CA THR A 244 -0.30 -11.21 4.24
C THR A 244 -0.43 -10.17 5.34
N ILE A 245 -1.52 -9.40 5.32
CA ILE A 245 -1.87 -8.41 6.33
C ILE A 245 -3.28 -8.75 6.81
N ALA A 246 -3.38 -9.46 7.92
CA ALA A 246 -4.65 -9.82 8.55
C ALA A 246 -4.95 -8.88 9.73
N THR A 247 -6.23 -8.77 10.09
CA THR A 247 -6.69 -8.04 11.28
C THR A 247 -7.41 -9.00 12.21
N LYS A 248 -7.20 -8.87 13.53
CA LYS A 248 -7.94 -9.69 14.51
C LYS A 248 -9.43 -9.32 14.61
N TYR A 249 -9.81 -8.18 14.01
CA TYR A 249 -11.17 -7.65 13.97
C TYR A 249 -11.92 -8.08 12.71
N ASP A 250 -11.39 -9.05 11.96
CA ASP A 250 -12.02 -9.54 10.73
C ASP A 250 -13.29 -10.31 11.05
N GLU A 251 -14.42 -9.81 10.55
CA GLU A 251 -15.76 -10.35 10.74
C GLU A 251 -16.22 -11.26 9.60
N LEU A 252 -15.47 -11.30 8.48
CA LEU A 252 -15.84 -12.09 7.30
C LEU A 252 -14.95 -13.32 7.12
N VAL A 253 -13.70 -13.26 7.57
CA VAL A 253 -12.74 -14.38 7.57
C VAL A 253 -12.65 -14.95 8.95
N ILE A 254 -13.31 -16.09 9.17
CA ILE A 254 -13.41 -16.72 10.49
C ILE A 254 -12.77 -18.11 10.47
N PRO A 255 -11.72 -18.37 11.28
CA PRO A 255 -10.99 -17.39 12.10
C PRO A 255 -10.13 -16.46 11.23
N TYR A 256 -9.82 -15.24 11.71
CA TYR A 256 -9.00 -14.27 10.96
C TYR A 256 -7.61 -14.80 10.59
N THR A 257 -7.13 -15.81 11.30
CA THR A 257 -5.87 -16.51 11.04
C THR A 257 -5.94 -17.44 9.82
N SER A 258 -7.12 -17.67 9.23
CA SER A 258 -7.32 -18.51 8.05
C SER A 258 -6.53 -18.03 6.83
N GLY A 259 -6.19 -16.74 6.80
CA GLY A 259 -5.33 -16.12 5.80
C GLY A 259 -3.83 -16.32 5.98
N PHE A 260 -3.38 -16.83 7.13
CA PHE A 260 -1.94 -17.00 7.38
C PHE A 260 -1.41 -18.26 6.72
N LEU A 261 -0.20 -18.13 6.19
CA LEU A 261 0.47 -19.17 5.43
C LEU A 261 1.82 -19.51 6.03
N THR A 262 2.18 -20.79 6.01
CA THR A 262 3.51 -21.24 6.41
C THR A 262 4.28 -21.65 5.17
N ALA A 263 5.15 -20.78 4.66
CA ALA A 263 6.10 -21.08 3.60
C ALA A 263 7.31 -20.10 3.66
N PRO A 264 8.49 -20.48 3.13
CA PRO A 264 9.71 -19.67 3.23
C PRO A 264 9.63 -18.29 2.55
N ASN A 265 8.79 -18.18 1.52
CA ASN A 265 8.54 -16.98 0.72
C ASN A 265 7.34 -16.16 1.21
N VAL A 266 6.85 -16.41 2.43
CA VAL A 266 5.69 -15.71 3.00
C VAL A 266 6.07 -14.90 4.24
N ARG A 267 5.59 -13.66 4.30
CA ARG A 267 5.58 -12.82 5.49
C ARG A 267 4.15 -12.61 5.97
N ASN A 268 3.79 -13.16 7.13
CA ASN A 268 2.52 -12.85 7.77
C ASN A 268 2.63 -11.65 8.70
N ILE A 269 1.64 -10.77 8.66
CA ILE A 269 1.52 -9.59 9.50
C ILE A 269 0.13 -9.59 10.13
N LEU A 270 0.07 -9.64 11.46
CA LEU A 270 -1.11 -9.26 12.20
C LEU A 270 -1.07 -7.73 12.41
N LEU A 271 -2.06 -7.01 11.88
CA LEU A 271 -2.12 -5.56 11.94
C LEU A 271 -1.93 -5.04 13.37
N GLN A 272 -2.57 -5.68 14.34
CA GLN A 272 -2.53 -5.24 15.74
C GLN A 272 -1.18 -5.51 16.44
N ASP A 273 -0.32 -6.39 15.91
CA ASP A 273 1.07 -6.52 16.40
C ASP A 273 1.94 -5.34 15.95
N VAL A 274 1.58 -4.72 14.83
CA VAL A 274 2.25 -3.52 14.30
C VAL A 274 1.68 -2.25 14.93
N CYS A 275 0.36 -2.16 15.02
CA CYS A 275 -0.34 -1.01 15.59
C CYS A 275 -1.61 -1.43 16.32
N ALA A 276 -1.52 -1.58 17.64
CA ALA A 276 -2.62 -2.02 18.47
C ALA A 276 -3.84 -1.06 18.49
N THR A 277 -3.66 0.20 18.06
CA THR A 277 -4.71 1.22 17.99
C THR A 277 -5.38 1.31 16.61
N ASP A 278 -4.95 0.50 15.65
CA ASP A 278 -5.65 0.35 14.39
C ASP A 278 -6.75 -0.71 14.55
N SER A 279 -8.01 -0.25 14.55
CA SER A 279 -9.19 -1.10 14.65
C SER A 279 -9.85 -1.39 13.29
N SER A 280 -9.12 -1.24 12.18
CA SER A 280 -9.63 -1.64 10.87
C SER A 280 -10.10 -3.10 10.89
N GLU A 281 -11.34 -3.30 10.46
CA GLU A 281 -11.97 -4.59 10.24
C GLU A 281 -11.74 -5.08 8.80
N HIS A 282 -12.46 -6.10 8.35
CA HIS A 282 -12.22 -6.77 7.08
C HIS A 282 -12.07 -5.83 5.88
N LEU A 283 -12.94 -4.82 5.77
CA LEU A 283 -13.00 -3.86 4.66
C LEU A 283 -12.13 -2.63 4.93
N GLY A 284 -12.11 -2.17 6.18
CA GLY A 284 -11.42 -0.96 6.62
C GLY A 284 -9.90 -1.03 6.45
N VAL A 285 -9.31 -2.21 6.30
CA VAL A 285 -7.87 -2.35 5.97
C VAL A 285 -7.50 -1.72 4.64
N ALA A 286 -8.43 -1.69 3.66
CA ALA A 286 -8.19 -1.09 2.34
C ALA A 286 -8.00 0.44 2.40
N TYR A 287 -8.47 1.07 3.48
CA TYR A 287 -8.46 2.53 3.68
C TYR A 287 -7.55 2.96 4.86
N SER A 288 -6.86 2.03 5.52
CA SER A 288 -6.00 2.36 6.67
C SER A 288 -4.65 2.94 6.25
N PRO A 289 -4.18 4.06 6.85
CA PRO A 289 -2.84 4.59 6.62
C PRO A 289 -1.73 3.68 7.16
N VAL A 290 -2.02 2.87 8.18
CA VAL A 290 -1.08 1.91 8.75
C VAL A 290 -0.87 0.76 7.76
N VAL A 291 -1.97 0.20 7.25
CA VAL A 291 -1.95 -0.83 6.21
C VAL A 291 -1.32 -0.30 4.94
N ALA A 292 -1.64 0.92 4.54
CA ALA A 292 -1.05 1.57 3.38
C ALA A 292 0.48 1.68 3.46
N GLN A 293 1.03 2.01 4.63
CA GLN A 293 2.48 2.00 4.82
C GLN A 293 3.06 0.57 4.78
N LEU A 294 2.35 -0.42 5.31
CA LEU A 294 2.76 -1.83 5.22
C LEU A 294 2.80 -2.31 3.76
N VAL A 295 1.80 -1.94 2.95
CA VAL A 295 1.75 -2.23 1.51
C VAL A 295 2.94 -1.61 0.79
N LEU A 296 3.22 -0.32 1.00
CA LEU A 296 4.39 0.34 0.41
C LEU A 296 5.70 -0.34 0.80
N ASN A 297 5.85 -0.72 2.07
CA ASN A 297 7.03 -1.43 2.56
C ASN A 297 7.17 -2.84 1.97
N ALA A 298 6.06 -3.51 1.66
CA ALA A 298 6.07 -4.84 1.02
C ALA A 298 6.43 -4.74 -0.47
N LEU A 299 5.90 -3.73 -1.17
CA LEU A 299 6.17 -3.50 -2.59
C LEU A 299 7.58 -2.95 -2.85
N ALA A 300 8.10 -2.09 -1.96
CA ALA A 300 9.42 -1.45 -2.10
C ALA A 300 10.25 -1.54 -0.79
N PRO A 301 10.72 -2.74 -0.40
CA PRO A 301 11.39 -2.97 0.88
C PRO A 301 12.68 -2.15 1.06
N THR A 302 13.41 -1.84 -0.02
CA THR A 302 14.63 -1.03 0.01
C THR A 302 14.36 0.44 0.32
N ARG A 303 13.12 0.91 0.13
CA ARG A 303 12.66 2.27 0.42
C ARG A 303 11.64 2.32 1.56
N ALA A 304 11.55 1.23 2.33
CA ALA A 304 10.60 1.10 3.42
C ALA A 304 10.79 2.21 4.48
N ARG A 305 9.67 2.66 5.04
CA ARG A 305 9.65 3.62 6.16
C ARG A 305 9.01 2.99 7.40
N PRO A 306 9.32 3.48 8.61
CA PRO A 306 8.63 3.04 9.82
C PRO A 306 7.12 3.22 9.68
N VAL A 307 6.34 2.24 10.15
CA VAL A 307 4.88 2.29 10.11
C VAL A 307 4.37 3.35 11.10
N PRO A 308 3.64 4.38 10.65
CA PRO A 308 3.15 5.44 11.53
C PRO A 308 1.89 4.96 12.25
N CYS A 309 2.06 4.29 13.40
CA CYS A 309 0.93 3.82 14.18
C CYS A 309 0.07 5.00 14.66
N THR A 310 -1.22 4.95 14.33
CA THR A 310 -2.24 5.95 14.65
C THR A 310 -3.54 5.26 15.06
N VAL A 311 -4.48 6.01 15.63
CA VAL A 311 -5.84 5.52 15.84
C VAL A 311 -6.55 5.49 14.48
N VAL A 312 -7.09 4.33 14.14
CA VAL A 312 -7.96 4.15 12.97
C VAL A 312 -9.26 3.54 13.49
N THR A 313 -10.40 4.11 13.10
CA THR A 313 -11.73 3.67 13.51
C THR A 313 -12.54 3.20 12.29
N ALA A 314 -13.76 2.70 12.51
CA ALA A 314 -14.69 2.39 11.43
C ALA A 314 -15.02 3.58 10.51
N LEU A 315 -14.81 4.82 10.96
CA LEU A 315 -14.98 6.04 10.13
C LEU A 315 -13.67 6.48 9.45
N GLY A 316 -12.60 5.69 9.57
CA GLY A 316 -11.25 6.04 9.13
C GLY A 316 -10.47 6.84 10.17
N THR A 317 -9.54 7.68 9.69
CA THR A 317 -8.70 8.55 10.52
C THR A 317 -8.93 10.03 10.16
N PRO A 318 -9.35 10.89 11.10
CA PRO A 318 -9.56 12.32 10.82
C PRO A 318 -8.27 13.07 10.45
N ASN A 319 -7.13 12.64 10.99
CA ASN A 319 -5.81 13.26 10.76
C ASN A 319 -4.79 12.17 10.41
N PRO A 320 -4.75 11.70 9.15
CA PRO A 320 -3.84 10.64 8.75
C PRO A 320 -2.38 11.08 8.88
N PRO A 321 -1.48 10.21 9.36
CA PRO A 321 -0.05 10.50 9.36
C PRO A 321 0.51 10.54 7.93
N SER A 322 1.75 11.04 7.79
CA SER A 322 2.47 10.91 6.51
C SER A 322 2.75 9.45 6.20
N VAL A 323 2.17 8.97 5.11
CA VAL A 323 2.41 7.66 4.49
C VAL A 323 3.22 7.87 3.21
N GLY A 324 4.23 7.03 2.97
CA GLY A 324 5.03 7.10 1.75
C GLY A 324 6.31 6.29 1.82
N LEU A 325 7.06 6.29 0.73
CA LEU A 325 8.39 5.70 0.64
C LEU A 325 9.49 6.70 1.05
N ALA A 326 10.65 6.15 1.40
CA ALA A 326 11.88 6.95 1.48
C ALA A 326 12.27 7.43 0.07
N PRO A 327 13.03 8.53 -0.07
CA PRO A 327 13.59 8.93 -1.36
C PRO A 327 14.40 7.80 -2.00
N ALA A 328 14.40 7.73 -3.33
CA ALA A 328 15.29 6.83 -4.05
C ALA A 328 16.76 7.16 -3.74
N ALA A 329 17.61 6.14 -3.70
CA ALA A 329 19.05 6.36 -3.55
C ALA A 329 19.58 7.00 -4.85
N ASP A 330 20.26 8.13 -4.72
CA ASP A 330 20.87 8.85 -5.84
C ASP A 330 22.00 7.98 -6.41
N LYS A 331 21.77 7.34 -7.57
CA LYS A 331 22.70 6.36 -8.16
C LYS A 331 23.93 7.01 -8.82
N ASP A 332 24.01 8.34 -8.88
CA ASP A 332 25.09 9.07 -9.57
C ASP A 332 26.32 9.41 -8.72
N LYS A 333 26.41 8.95 -7.46
CA LYS A 333 27.58 9.23 -6.60
C LYS A 333 28.55 8.07 -6.38
N ASP A 334 28.35 6.94 -7.06
CA ASP A 334 29.12 5.70 -6.81
C ASP A 334 29.98 5.24 -8.00
N THR A 335 30.62 6.19 -8.71
CA THR A 335 31.79 5.88 -9.56
C THR A 335 33.05 6.43 -8.91
N GLY A 336 33.53 5.71 -7.89
CA GLY A 336 34.80 5.98 -7.25
C GLY A 336 35.98 5.69 -8.20
N ARG A 337 36.57 6.74 -8.76
CA ARG A 337 37.99 6.76 -9.14
C ARG A 337 38.72 7.72 -8.20
N SER A 338 39.55 7.17 -7.33
CA SER A 338 40.48 7.94 -6.50
C SER A 338 41.56 8.56 -7.39
N THR A 339 41.58 9.89 -7.50
CA THR A 339 42.81 10.68 -7.68
C THR A 339 42.54 12.13 -7.32
N GLY A 340 43.32 12.66 -6.38
CA GLY A 340 43.87 14.03 -6.40
C GLY A 340 42.91 15.22 -6.53
N SER A 341 42.67 15.88 -5.39
CA SER A 341 42.61 17.35 -5.20
C SER A 341 42.62 18.26 -6.45
N ALA A 342 41.52 18.98 -6.71
CA ALA A 342 41.47 20.46 -6.66
C ALA A 342 40.11 21.02 -7.13
N ALA A 343 39.55 21.91 -6.29
CA ALA A 343 38.76 23.11 -6.57
C ALA A 343 37.56 23.10 -7.55
N GLY A 344 36.36 23.42 -7.03
CA GLY A 344 35.23 23.92 -7.83
C GLY A 344 33.87 23.80 -7.13
N GLY A 345 33.60 24.66 -6.13
CA GLY A 345 32.46 24.49 -5.23
C GLY A 345 31.09 24.94 -5.76
N ALA A 346 30.07 24.14 -5.44
CA ALA A 346 28.76 24.64 -5.04
C ALA A 346 28.57 24.30 -3.54
N LYS A 347 28.50 25.34 -2.69
CA LYS A 347 28.61 25.29 -1.22
C LYS A 347 27.59 24.35 -0.55
N GLU A 348 28.04 23.17 -0.18
CA GLU A 348 27.55 22.45 1.00
C GLU A 348 27.90 23.30 2.24
N ARG A 349 26.90 23.94 2.85
CA ARG A 349 27.14 24.73 4.07
C ARG A 349 27.58 23.77 5.18
N SER A 350 28.85 23.84 5.58
CA SER A 350 29.37 23.04 6.69
C SER A 350 28.55 23.36 7.95
N CYS A 351 27.79 22.35 8.37
CA CYS A 351 26.87 22.47 9.48
C CYS A 351 27.57 22.01 10.76
N THR A 352 27.93 22.97 11.60
CA THR A 352 28.70 22.70 12.83
C THR A 352 27.82 22.49 14.06
N ARG A 353 26.53 22.86 14.01
CA ARG A 353 25.57 22.75 15.13
C ARG A 353 24.32 21.97 14.74
N GLY A 354 23.98 20.98 15.56
CA GLY A 354 22.75 20.18 15.40
C GLY A 354 21.55 20.79 16.12
N ARG A 355 20.35 20.51 15.62
CA ARG A 355 19.08 20.95 16.19
C ARG A 355 18.82 20.25 17.53
N ALA A 356 18.21 20.98 18.47
CA ALA A 356 17.75 20.39 19.72
C ALA A 356 16.71 19.29 19.47
N LEU A 357 16.82 18.18 20.20
CA LEU A 357 15.88 17.07 20.15
C LEU A 357 15.04 17.03 21.42
N THR A 358 13.74 16.83 21.29
CA THR A 358 12.86 16.52 22.43
C THR A 358 12.58 15.03 22.42
N LEU A 359 12.96 14.33 23.49
CA LEU A 359 12.78 12.90 23.64
C LEU A 359 11.61 12.64 24.60
N SER A 360 10.65 11.82 24.16
CA SER A 360 9.59 11.30 25.03
C SER A 360 10.16 10.24 25.99
N LEU A 361 9.73 10.28 27.25
CA LEU A 361 10.16 9.36 28.30
C LEU A 361 9.19 8.20 28.51
N ALA A 362 7.94 8.32 28.05
CA ALA A 362 6.86 7.35 28.24
C ALA A 362 7.20 5.92 27.74
N PRO A 363 7.88 5.72 26.60
CA PRO A 363 8.25 4.37 26.14
C PRO A 363 9.22 3.64 27.07
N TYR A 364 9.87 4.36 27.98
CA TYR A 364 10.95 3.82 28.82
C TYR A 364 10.53 3.62 30.28
N THR A 365 9.30 4.00 30.62
CA THR A 365 8.68 3.78 31.93
C THR A 365 7.75 2.57 31.89
N ARG A 366 7.96 1.57 32.76
CA ARG A 366 7.06 0.41 32.87
C ARG A 366 5.92 0.70 33.84
N GLY A 367 4.69 0.35 33.46
CA GLY A 367 3.50 0.33 34.32
C GLY A 367 3.18 1.67 35.00
N GLY A 368 3.32 2.80 34.29
CA GLY A 368 2.96 4.13 34.79
C GLY A 368 3.94 4.76 35.80
N ALA A 369 5.17 4.23 35.94
CA ALA A 369 6.15 4.78 36.87
C ALA A 369 6.49 6.25 36.57
N ARG A 370 6.34 7.14 37.57
CA ARG A 370 6.58 8.57 37.42
C ARG A 370 8.08 8.87 37.36
N VAL A 371 8.54 9.53 36.31
CA VAL A 371 9.95 9.97 36.18
C VAL A 371 10.16 11.24 37.00
N ARG A 372 11.06 11.17 37.99
CA ARG A 372 11.44 12.31 38.84
C ARG A 372 12.67 13.05 38.32
N SER A 373 13.57 12.34 37.66
CA SER A 373 14.68 12.98 36.94
C SER A 373 15.08 12.19 35.70
N ALA A 374 15.56 12.91 34.69
CA ALA A 374 16.10 12.36 33.47
C ALA A 374 17.41 13.07 33.13
N THR A 375 18.44 12.29 32.77
CA THR A 375 19.74 12.80 32.32
C THR A 375 20.11 12.14 31.01
N ALA A 376 20.44 12.94 29.99
CA ALA A 376 20.89 12.50 28.68
C ALA A 376 22.39 12.75 28.50
N THR A 377 23.10 11.74 28.01
CA THR A 377 24.55 11.79 27.73
C THR A 377 24.82 11.28 26.30
N SER A 378 25.82 11.85 25.63
CA SER A 378 26.32 11.38 24.33
C SER A 378 27.84 11.26 24.45
N GLY A 379 28.35 10.03 24.43
CA GLY A 379 29.73 9.76 24.88
C GLY A 379 29.90 10.15 26.35
N THR A 380 30.94 10.92 26.66
CA THR A 380 31.20 11.44 28.02
C THR A 380 30.46 12.74 28.32
N ARG A 381 29.85 13.39 27.31
CA ARG A 381 29.22 14.71 27.48
C ARG A 381 27.76 14.59 27.92
N ARG A 382 27.36 15.35 28.95
CA ARG A 382 25.96 15.56 29.31
C ARG A 382 25.32 16.55 28.33
N VAL A 383 24.22 16.13 27.71
CA VAL A 383 23.52 16.87 26.63
C VAL A 383 22.08 17.23 26.98
N GLY A 384 21.60 16.80 28.15
CA GLY A 384 20.33 17.24 28.72
C GLY A 384 20.18 16.76 30.17
N ARG A 385 19.51 17.55 31.01
CA ARG A 385 19.10 17.15 32.37
C ARG A 385 17.79 17.84 32.70
N ARG A 386 16.87 17.10 33.32
CA ARG A 386 15.61 17.65 33.81
C ARG A 386 15.20 16.93 35.10
N THR A 387 14.68 17.67 36.06
CA THR A 387 14.14 17.19 37.33
C THR A 387 12.71 17.74 37.49
N GLY A 388 11.81 16.97 38.08
CA GLY A 388 10.43 17.39 38.29
C GLY A 388 9.61 16.31 38.99
N ARG A 389 8.33 16.60 39.27
CA ARG A 389 7.45 15.65 39.97
C ARG A 389 6.96 14.52 39.07
N ALA A 390 6.75 14.79 37.78
CA ALA A 390 6.42 13.81 36.75
C ALA A 390 6.85 14.32 35.36
N LEU A 391 7.98 13.81 34.84
CA LEU A 391 8.52 14.23 33.55
C LEU A 391 8.02 13.33 32.42
N SER A 392 7.45 13.94 31.37
CA SER A 392 7.05 13.26 30.14
C SER A 392 8.10 13.37 29.02
N THR A 393 8.95 14.41 29.05
CA THR A 393 9.95 14.67 28.01
C THR A 393 11.26 15.25 28.57
N ILE A 394 12.34 15.06 27.81
CA ILE A 394 13.64 15.74 28.03
C ILE A 394 14.13 16.38 26.73
N ARG A 395 14.58 17.63 26.82
CA ARG A 395 15.24 18.33 25.71
C ARG A 395 16.73 18.05 25.74
N VAL A 396 17.30 17.73 24.58
CA VAL A 396 18.72 17.43 24.36
C VAL A 396 19.29 18.45 23.39
N THR A 397 20.41 19.07 23.74
CA THR A 397 21.03 20.16 22.98
C THR A 397 22.54 19.92 22.79
N GLY A 398 23.17 20.69 21.91
CA GLY A 398 24.63 20.67 21.73
C GLY A 398 25.19 19.42 21.04
N LEU A 399 24.34 18.63 20.39
CA LEU A 399 24.78 17.49 19.58
C LEU A 399 25.28 17.97 18.21
N LYS A 400 26.38 17.36 17.73
CA LYS A 400 26.82 17.53 16.34
C LYS A 400 25.80 16.87 15.40
N PRO A 401 25.53 17.42 14.20
CA PRO A 401 24.66 16.80 13.21
C PRO A 401 25.09 15.36 12.87
N GLY A 402 24.12 14.55 12.41
CA GLY A 402 24.34 13.13 12.08
C GLY A 402 23.81 12.16 13.14
N ARG A 403 24.09 10.87 12.96
CA ARG A 403 23.64 9.80 13.86
C ARG A 403 24.41 9.87 15.18
N ARG A 404 23.69 9.99 16.30
CA ARG A 404 24.25 10.08 17.65
C ARG A 404 23.63 9.05 18.57
N THR A 405 24.46 8.43 19.38
CA THR A 405 24.04 7.53 20.45
C THR A 405 23.85 8.35 21.71
N ILE A 406 22.63 8.31 22.27
CA ILE A 406 22.25 9.02 23.48
C ILE A 406 21.93 7.98 24.55
N ARG A 407 22.58 8.07 25.70
CA ARG A 407 22.29 7.29 26.89
C ARG A 407 21.44 8.13 27.85
N LEU A 408 20.22 7.67 28.09
CA LEU A 408 19.24 8.24 29.03
C LEU A 408 19.27 7.49 30.35
N ARG A 409 19.58 8.19 31.44
CA ARG A 409 19.39 7.70 32.82
C ARG A 409 18.14 8.35 33.40
N LEU A 410 17.18 7.53 33.80
CA LEU A 410 15.88 7.91 34.35
C LEU A 410 15.82 7.48 35.82
N VAL A 411 15.50 8.40 36.72
CA VAL A 411 15.16 8.08 38.11
C VAL A 411 13.64 8.14 38.22
N THR A 412 13.02 7.00 38.51
CA THR A 412 11.56 6.85 38.61
C THR A 412 11.14 6.59 40.05
N SER A 413 9.83 6.65 40.31
CA SER A 413 9.26 6.24 41.60
C SER A 413 9.51 4.76 41.96
N ARG A 414 9.97 3.93 41.00
CA ARG A 414 10.25 2.50 41.20
C ARG A 414 11.73 2.15 41.04
N GLY A 415 12.63 3.14 41.03
CA GLY A 415 14.08 2.94 40.89
C GLY A 415 14.70 3.62 39.67
N THR A 416 15.99 3.38 39.47
CA THR A 416 16.78 3.99 38.38
C THR A 416 16.89 3.04 37.18
N ARG A 417 16.73 3.58 35.97
CA ARG A 417 16.86 2.84 34.71
C ARG A 417 17.77 3.60 33.74
N THR A 418 18.58 2.86 32.99
CA THR A 418 19.40 3.43 31.91
C THR A 418 18.99 2.80 30.57
N VAL A 419 18.82 3.63 29.54
CA VAL A 419 18.46 3.21 28.18
C VAL A 419 19.39 3.90 27.19
N THR A 420 19.84 3.18 26.16
CA THR A 420 20.65 3.72 25.07
C THR A 420 19.81 3.77 23.80
N LEU A 421 19.84 4.88 23.07
CA LEU A 421 19.10 5.06 21.83
C LEU A 421 19.96 5.76 20.76
N ALA A 422 19.81 5.37 19.51
CA ALA A 422 20.37 6.08 18.37
C ALA A 422 19.35 7.12 17.85
N ARG A 423 19.79 8.36 17.65
CA ARG A 423 18.97 9.45 17.06
C ARG A 423 19.78 10.20 16.02
N THR A 424 19.13 10.54 14.91
CA THR A 424 19.72 11.40 13.90
C THR A 424 19.43 12.86 14.26
N VAL A 425 20.50 13.64 14.38
CA VAL A 425 20.44 15.08 14.69
C VAL A 425 20.53 15.84 13.38
N ALA A 426 19.45 16.51 12.99
CA ALA A 426 19.44 17.39 11.82
C ALA A 426 20.24 18.68 12.08
N CYS A 427 20.61 19.38 11.01
CA CYS A 427 21.23 20.69 11.11
C CYS A 427 20.30 21.72 11.76
N ALA A 428 20.85 22.53 12.67
CA ALA A 428 20.16 23.72 13.11
C ALA A 428 20.16 24.75 11.97
N ARG A 429 19.00 25.32 11.64
CA ARG A 429 18.94 26.50 10.78
C ARG A 429 19.62 27.65 11.54
N ARG A 430 20.42 28.47 10.84
CA ARG A 430 20.99 29.69 11.43
C ARG A 430 19.87 30.66 11.78
#